data_AF-A0A4Q0M8Y2-F1
#
_entry.id   AF-A0A4Q0M8Y2-F1
#
_cell.length_a   1.000
_cell.length_b   1.000
_cell.length_c   1.000
_cell.angle_alpha   90.00
_cell.angle_beta   90.00
_cell.angle_gamma   90.00
#
_symmetry.space_group_name_H-M   'P 1'
#
loop_
_entity.id
_entity.type
_entity.pdbx_description
1 polymer ?
#
loop_
_entity_poly.entity_id
_entity_poly.type
_entity_poly.pdbx_seq_one_letter_code
_entity_poly.pdbx_strand_id
1 'polypeptide(L)'
;MSFYYVNDTPQYNGDHEVHEQGCCFMPVNKTFLGYFSNYEEAVREAVKVHPRAVACVYCLGKYQHDKYHNELHAVSGFRGAGRVKHH
;
A
#
# COMPACT_ATOMS: atom_id res chain seq x y z
N MET A 1 8.92 -2.14 4.01
CA MET A 1 9.45 -1.67 2.71
C MET A 1 8.81 -2.50 1.61
N SER A 2 8.54 -1.89 0.46
CA SER A 2 7.86 -2.54 -0.66
C SER A 2 8.23 -1.88 -1.98
N PHE A 3 7.93 -2.55 -3.09
CA PHE A 3 8.14 -2.00 -4.43
C PHE A 3 6.94 -1.14 -4.83
N TYR A 4 7.20 0.06 -5.36
CA TYR A 4 6.15 1.00 -5.74
C TYR A 4 6.17 1.31 -7.23
N TYR A 5 4.98 1.59 -7.76
CA TYR A 5 4.74 1.88 -9.15
C TYR A 5 3.78 3.06 -9.28
N VAL A 6 3.97 3.92 -10.26
CA VAL A 6 2.99 4.95 -10.63
C VAL A 6 2.19 4.47 -11.84
N ASN A 7 0.89 4.73 -11.84
CA ASN A 7 0.04 4.53 -13.00
C ASN A 7 0.37 5.60 -14.05
N ASP A 8 0.78 5.19 -15.25
CA ASP A 8 1.09 6.12 -16.34
C ASP A 8 -0.17 6.59 -17.07
N THR A 9 -1.32 5.97 -16.78
CA THR A 9 -2.63 6.43 -17.26
C THR A 9 -3.29 7.25 -16.15
N PRO A 10 -3.55 8.56 -16.37
CA PRO A 10 -4.22 9.37 -15.37
C PRO A 10 -5.65 8.88 -15.13
N GLN A 11 -6.14 9.08 -13.91
CA GLN A 11 -7.55 8.97 -13.59
C GLN A 11 -8.37 10.05 -14.33
N TYR A 12 -9.69 9.95 -14.25
CA TYR A 12 -10.60 10.93 -14.88
C TYR A 12 -10.34 12.38 -14.43
N ASN A 13 -9.87 12.56 -13.18
CA ASN A 13 -9.52 13.88 -12.63
C ASN A 13 -8.11 14.37 -13.00
N GLY A 14 -7.35 13.59 -13.77
CA GLY A 14 -5.98 13.90 -14.18
C GLY A 14 -4.88 13.44 -13.22
N ASP A 15 -5.22 12.72 -12.14
CA ASP A 15 -4.24 12.28 -11.15
C ASP A 15 -3.62 10.94 -11.52
N HIS A 16 -2.35 10.75 -11.15
CA HIS A 16 -1.62 9.50 -11.38
C HIS A 16 -1.45 8.76 -10.06
N GLU A 17 -2.10 7.60 -9.92
CA GLU A 17 -2.04 6.85 -8.65
C GLU A 17 -0.72 6.08 -8.47
N VAL A 18 -0.20 6.14 -7.25
CA VAL A 18 0.96 5.37 -6.79
C VAL A 18 0.47 4.14 -6.04
N HIS A 19 0.92 2.98 -6.50
CA HIS A 19 0.53 1.67 -6.00
C HIS A 19 1.72 0.93 -5.41
N GLU A 20 1.47 0.19 -4.34
CA GLU A 20 2.37 -0.84 -3.83
C GLU A 20 2.24 -2.13 -4.66
N GLN A 21 3.33 -2.88 -4.80
CA GLN A 21 3.32 -4.19 -5.42
C GLN A 21 2.25 -5.11 -4.78
N GLY A 22 1.47 -5.77 -5.63
CA GLY A 22 0.38 -6.63 -5.17
C GLY A 22 -0.89 -5.87 -4.75
N CYS A 23 -1.03 -4.59 -5.11
CA CYS A 23 -2.32 -3.92 -5.07
C CYS A 23 -3.37 -4.71 -5.89
N CYS A 24 -4.60 -4.84 -5.40
CA CYS A 24 -5.67 -5.50 -6.16
C CYS A 24 -6.08 -4.70 -7.41
N PHE A 25 -5.77 -3.40 -7.43
CA PHE A 25 -6.04 -2.47 -8.51
C PHE A 25 -4.75 -2.07 -9.23
N MET A 26 -3.81 -3.00 -9.38
CA MET A 26 -2.55 -2.71 -10.07
C MET A 26 -2.82 -2.24 -11.50
N PRO A 27 -2.29 -1.08 -11.91
CA PRO A 27 -2.45 -0.58 -13.26
C PRO A 27 -1.71 -1.45 -14.27
N VAL A 28 -2.26 -1.53 -15.49
CA VAL A 28 -1.61 -2.20 -16.61
C VAL A 28 -0.40 -1.38 -17.05
N ASN A 29 -0.61 -0.10 -17.37
CA ASN A 29 0.43 0.84 -17.77
C ASN A 29 1.01 1.53 -16.53
N LYS A 30 2.25 1.21 -16.19
CA LYS A 30 2.88 1.66 -14.96
C LYS A 30 4.39 1.76 -15.07
N THR A 31 4.93 2.71 -14.33
CA THR A 31 6.37 2.92 -14.21
C THR A 31 6.83 2.54 -12.82
N PHE A 32 7.92 1.79 -12.75
CA PHE A 32 8.55 1.44 -11.48
C PHE A 32 9.23 2.66 -10.86
N LEU A 33 8.90 2.96 -9.60
CA LEU A 33 9.42 4.13 -8.89
C LEU A 33 10.64 3.77 -8.03
N GLY A 34 10.63 2.57 -7.44
CA GLY A 34 11.67 2.16 -6.50
C GLY A 34 11.16 1.28 -5.36
N TYR A 35 12.07 0.98 -4.44
CA TYR A 35 11.80 0.23 -3.21
C TYR A 35 11.84 1.20 -2.04
N PHE A 36 10.69 1.46 -1.42
CA PHE A 36 10.53 2.49 -0.39
C PHE A 36 9.98 1.91 0.91
N SER A 37 10.20 2.62 2.02
CA SER A 37 9.69 2.21 3.33
C SER A 37 8.21 2.58 3.53
N ASN A 38 7.77 3.60 2.82
CA ASN A 38 6.45 4.20 2.96
C ASN A 38 5.99 4.78 1.60
N TYR A 39 4.71 5.11 1.51
CA TYR A 39 4.14 5.63 0.27
C TYR A 39 4.51 7.09 0.02
N GLU A 40 4.81 7.87 1.07
CA GLU A 40 5.17 9.28 0.96
C GLU A 40 6.45 9.47 0.13
N GLU A 41 7.46 8.63 0.36
CA GLU A 41 8.69 8.59 -0.43
C GLU A 41 8.42 8.21 -1.89
N ALA A 42 7.54 7.23 -2.12
CA ALA A 42 7.16 6.80 -3.46
C ALA A 42 6.41 7.89 -4.22
N VAL A 43 5.46 8.59 -3.58
CA VAL A 43 4.73 9.73 -4.17
C VAL A 43 5.70 10.86 -4.51
N ARG A 44 6.66 11.17 -3.62
CA ARG A 44 7.69 12.20 -3.90
C ARG A 44 8.51 11.85 -5.14
N GLU A 45 8.79 10.57 -5.39
CA GLU A 45 9.47 10.15 -6.61
C GLU A 45 8.55 10.26 -7.83
N ALA A 46 7.29 9.85 -7.71
CA ALA A 46 6.31 9.90 -8.79
C ALA A 46 6.01 11.33 -9.26
N VAL A 47 5.95 12.31 -8.34
CA VAL A 47 5.68 13.73 -8.65
C VAL A 47 6.75 14.34 -9.57
N LYS A 48 7.97 13.78 -9.61
CA LYS A 48 9.02 14.24 -10.55
C LYS A 48 8.67 13.99 -12.01
N VAL A 49 7.87 12.97 -12.29
CA VAL A 49 7.46 12.58 -13.66
C VAL A 49 6.01 13.00 -13.92
N HIS A 50 5.15 12.79 -12.93
CA HIS A 50 3.72 13.08 -13.00
C HIS A 50 3.37 14.08 -11.89
N PRO A 51 3.33 15.40 -12.15
CA PRO A 51 3.15 16.42 -11.10
C PRO A 51 1.87 16.28 -10.26
N ARG A 52 0.88 15.56 -10.77
CA ARG A 52 -0.39 15.23 -10.10
C ARG A 52 -0.41 13.81 -9.52
N ALA A 53 0.75 13.25 -9.19
CA ALA A 53 0.81 11.92 -8.59
C ALA A 53 0.26 11.92 -7.16
N VAL A 54 -0.57 10.93 -6.85
CA VAL A 54 -1.25 10.75 -5.55
C VAL A 54 -1.15 9.30 -5.11
N ALA A 55 -1.29 9.02 -3.81
CA ALA A 55 -1.30 7.65 -3.32
C ALA A 55 -2.63 6.95 -3.62
N CYS A 56 -2.57 5.68 -4.04
CA CYS A 56 -3.76 4.85 -4.19
C CYS A 56 -4.42 4.64 -2.82
N VAL A 57 -5.71 4.99 -2.71
CA VAL A 57 -6.47 4.90 -1.45
C VAL A 57 -6.53 3.49 -0.87
N TYR A 58 -6.55 2.46 -1.73
CA TYR A 58 -6.53 1.06 -1.30
C TYR A 58 -5.15 0.64 -0.76
N CYS A 59 -4.06 1.20 -1.31
CA CYS A 59 -2.72 0.97 -0.76
C CYS A 59 -2.55 1.67 0.58
N LEU A 60 -3.08 2.90 0.74
CA LEU A 60 -3.13 3.59 2.04
C LEU A 60 -3.89 2.78 3.10
N GLY A 61 -5.02 2.18 2.73
CA GLY A 61 -5.80 1.32 3.60
C GLY A 61 -5.07 0.04 4.06
N LYS A 62 -4.25 -0.58 3.18
CA LYS A 62 -3.39 -1.72 3.57
C LYS A 62 -2.44 -1.34 4.71
N TYR A 63 -1.80 -0.18 4.63
CA TYR A 63 -0.91 0.29 5.70
C TYR A 63 -1.62 0.57 7.03
N GLN A 64 -2.91 0.94 6.99
CA GLN A 64 -3.67 1.08 8.23
C GLN A 64 -3.94 -0.28 8.88
N HIS A 65 -4.13 -1.36 8.12
CA HIS A 65 -4.27 -2.69 8.71
C HIS A 65 -2.96 -3.18 9.37
N ASP A 66 -1.81 -2.96 8.73
CA ASP A 66 -0.51 -3.42 9.29
C ASP A 66 -0.09 -2.64 10.54
N LYS A 67 -0.45 -1.35 10.64
CA LYS A 67 -0.22 -0.55 11.85
C LYS A 67 -1.06 -1.04 13.04
N TYR A 68 -2.30 -1.49 12.82
CA TYR A 68 -3.18 -1.99 13.88
C TYR A 68 -3.05 -3.50 14.16
N HIS A 69 -2.50 -4.30 13.23
CA HIS A 69 -2.27 -5.72 13.47
C HIS A 69 -1.11 -5.97 14.45
N ASN A 70 -0.14 -5.04 14.55
CA ASN A 70 0.98 -5.16 15.49
C ASN A 70 0.68 -4.63 16.90
N GLU A 71 -0.37 -3.83 17.09
CA GLU A 71 -0.80 -3.40 18.43
C GLU A 71 -1.82 -4.37 19.06
N LEU A 72 -2.64 -5.08 18.27
CA LEU A 72 -3.60 -6.07 18.79
C LEU A 72 -2.94 -7.31 19.43
N HIS A 73 -1.71 -7.65 19.05
CA HIS A 73 -0.97 -8.77 19.68
C HIS A 73 -0.31 -8.40 21.03
N ALA A 74 -0.23 -7.10 21.39
CA ALA A 74 0.40 -6.66 22.63
C ALA A 74 -0.60 -6.43 23.79
N VAL A 75 -1.91 -6.34 23.51
CA VAL A 75 -2.94 -6.09 24.54
C VAL A 75 -3.78 -7.30 24.94
N SER A 76 -3.66 -8.45 24.27
CA SER A 76 -4.39 -9.65 24.68
C SER A 76 -3.62 -10.42 25.77
N GLY A 77 -3.67 -9.90 26.99
CA GLY A 77 -3.51 -10.69 28.22
C GLY A 77 -4.64 -11.71 28.44
N PHE A 78 -5.14 -12.35 27.38
CA PHE A 78 -6.17 -13.37 27.45
C PHE A 78 -5.52 -14.75 27.53
N ARG A 79 -5.49 -15.28 28.75
CA ARG A 79 -5.43 -16.72 29.01
C ARG A 79 -6.68 -17.37 28.42
N GLY A 80 -6.53 -18.39 27.56
CA GLY A 80 -7.62 -19.33 27.32
C GLY A 80 -7.74 -19.95 25.93
N ALA A 81 -7.29 -21.21 25.85
CA ALA A 81 -7.93 -22.34 25.17
C ALA A 81 -8.24 -22.31 23.65
N GLY A 82 -7.77 -23.35 22.95
CA GLY A 82 -8.50 -23.95 21.83
C GLY A 82 -7.73 -24.12 20.52
N ARG A 83 -6.88 -25.14 20.42
CA ARG A 83 -6.30 -25.60 19.15
C ARG A 83 -7.39 -26.32 18.35
N VAL A 84 -7.92 -25.70 17.30
CA VAL A 84 -8.72 -26.40 16.28
C VAL A 84 -7.79 -27.03 15.26
N LYS A 85 -7.81 -28.36 15.19
CA LYS A 85 -7.17 -29.15 14.15
C LYS A 85 -8.05 -29.07 12.89
N HIS A 86 -7.46 -28.72 11.76
CA HIS A 86 -8.08 -28.91 10.46
C HIS A 86 -8.07 -30.41 10.12
N HIS A 87 -9.23 -30.94 9.78
CA HIS A 87 -9.38 -32.23 9.08
C HIS A 87 -9.07 -32.05 7.60
#